data_AF-A0A804M5I3-F1
#
_entry.id   AF-A0A804M5I3-F1
#
_cell.length_a   1.000
_cell.length_b   1.000
_cell.length_c   1.000
_cell.angle_alpha   90.00
_cell.angle_beta   90.00
_cell.angle_gamma   90.00
#
_symmetry.space_group_name_H-M   'P 1'
#
loop_
_entity.id
_entity.type
_entity.pdbx_description
1 polymer ?
#
loop_
_entity_poly.entity_id
_entity_poly.type
_entity_poly.pdbx_seq_one_letter_code
_entity_poly.pdbx_strand_id
1 'polypeptide(L)'
;LKLASTCLHRRQLKAITEGARWGRPKGEDAEKLREKLRQECLWKGTELAHGVADALFAVSPTEDLDGPIVHLPPPAVRLPREKHLGAGTSLPGLVAAKVGADVTLTDIAQTLLFL
;
A
#
# COMPACT_ATOMS: atom_id res chain seq x y z
N LEU A 1 4.65 19.54 52.66
CA LEU A 1 4.24 20.05 51.33
C LEU A 1 4.75 19.21 50.14
N LYS A 2 6.03 18.80 50.06
CA LYS A 2 6.54 17.97 48.93
C LYS A 2 5.85 16.61 48.75
N LEU A 3 5.50 15.93 49.84
CA LEU A 3 4.78 14.64 49.80
C LEU A 3 3.34 14.73 49.23
N ALA A 4 2.65 15.86 49.39
CA ALA A 4 1.31 16.05 48.84
C ALA A 4 1.34 16.24 47.32
N SER A 5 2.37 16.94 46.81
CA SER A 5 2.58 17.16 45.38
C SER A 5 2.85 15.86 44.63
N THR A 6 3.61 14.93 45.21
CA THR A 6 3.87 13.61 44.58
C THR A 6 2.63 12.71 44.57
N CYS A 7 1.75 12.83 45.57
CA CYS A 7 0.49 12.10 45.61
C CYS A 7 -0.51 12.61 44.55
N LEU A 8 -0.61 13.93 44.36
CA LEU A 8 -1.45 14.52 43.33
C LEU A 8 -0.96 14.15 41.92
N HIS A 9 0.36 14.18 41.70
CA HIS A 9 0.96 13.81 40.42
C HIS A 9 0.78 12.32 40.12
N ARG A 10 0.93 11.44 41.13
CA ARG A 10 0.66 10.00 40.99
C ARG A 10 -0.82 9.72 40.69
N ARG A 11 -1.76 10.46 41.28
CA ARG A 11 -3.20 10.33 40.97
C ARG A 11 -3.52 10.79 39.55
N GLN A 12 -2.93 11.89 39.09
CA GLN A 12 -3.12 12.34 37.71
C GLN A 12 -2.56 11.35 36.69
N LEU A 13 -1.35 10.81 36.92
CA LEU A 13 -0.78 9.78 36.03
C LEU A 13 -1.63 8.51 35.98
N LYS A 14 -2.24 8.11 37.11
CA LYS A 14 -3.16 6.96 37.15
C LYS A 14 -4.44 7.23 36.36
N ALA A 15 -5.00 8.43 36.46
CA ALA A 15 -6.17 8.83 35.66
C ALA A 15 -5.86 8.87 34.15
N ILE A 16 -4.67 9.32 33.76
CA ILE A 16 -4.23 9.36 32.35
C ILE A 16 -4.01 7.94 31.80
N THR A 17 -3.40 7.05 32.59
CA THR A 17 -3.15 5.65 32.18
C THR A 17 -4.41 4.78 32.22
N GLU A 18 -5.35 5.07 33.11
CA GLU A 18 -6.67 4.40 33.13
C GLU A 18 -7.59 4.93 32.02
N GLY A 19 -7.51 6.22 31.65
CA GLY A 19 -8.20 6.81 30.49
C GLY A 19 -7.63 6.40 29.13
N ALA A 20 -6.35 6.04 29.05
CA ALA A 20 -5.69 5.53 27.84
C ALA A 20 -6.01 4.06 27.53
N ARG A 21 -6.84 3.39 28.35
CA ARG A 21 -7.51 2.15 27.98
C ARG A 21 -8.59 2.49 26.96
N TRP A 22 -8.19 2.83 25.75
CA TRP A 22 -9.04 2.62 24.57
C TRP A 22 -9.44 1.16 24.62
N GLY A 23 -10.64 0.91 25.13
CA GLY A 23 -11.15 -0.43 25.31
C GLY A 23 -11.04 -1.11 23.97
N ARG A 24 -10.27 -2.20 23.89
CA ARG A 24 -10.41 -3.10 22.75
C ARG A 24 -11.91 -3.37 22.65
N PRO A 25 -12.56 -3.05 21.51
CA PRO A 25 -13.94 -3.44 21.33
C PRO A 25 -14.03 -4.94 21.65
N LYS A 26 -15.01 -5.34 22.47
CA LYS A 26 -15.20 -6.77 22.75
C LYS A 26 -15.26 -7.49 21.40
N GLY A 27 -14.70 -8.69 21.31
CA GLY A 27 -14.44 -9.34 20.01
C GLY A 27 -15.64 -9.31 19.05
N GLU A 28 -16.86 -9.36 19.57
CA GLU A 28 -18.11 -9.23 18.83
C GLU A 28 -18.35 -7.83 18.21
N ASP A 29 -18.09 -6.74 18.93
CA ASP A 29 -18.20 -5.36 18.41
C ASP A 29 -17.13 -5.07 17.36
N ALA A 30 -15.94 -5.64 17.53
CA ALA A 30 -14.84 -5.50 16.59
C ALA A 30 -15.19 -6.16 15.24
N GLU A 31 -15.71 -7.39 15.27
CA GLU A 31 -16.14 -8.09 14.06
C GLU A 31 -17.34 -7.41 13.40
N LYS A 32 -18.31 -6.92 14.18
CA LYS A 32 -19.45 -6.15 13.64
C LYS A 32 -18.99 -4.86 12.96
N LEU A 33 -18.00 -4.16 13.51
CA LEU A 33 -17.42 -2.97 12.89
C LEU A 33 -16.66 -3.32 11.60
N ARG A 34 -15.88 -4.41 11.60
CA ARG A 34 -15.16 -4.89 10.41
C ARG A 34 -16.12 -5.25 9.28
N GLU A 35 -17.19 -5.96 9.59
CA GLU A 35 -18.19 -6.32 8.60
C GLU A 35 -18.93 -5.08 8.06
N LYS A 36 -19.29 -4.13 8.94
CA LYS A 36 -19.88 -2.87 8.50
C LYS A 36 -18.96 -2.09 7.55
N LEU A 37 -17.67 -1.97 7.90
CA LEU A 37 -16.70 -1.30 7.05
C LEU A 37 -16.52 -2.03 5.71
N ARG A 38 -16.50 -3.38 5.73
CA ARG A 38 -16.45 -4.19 4.52
C ARG A 38 -17.64 -3.92 3.61
N GLN A 39 -18.85 -3.89 4.16
CA GLN A 39 -20.07 -3.61 3.40
C GLN A 39 -20.06 -2.19 2.80
N GLU A 40 -19.61 -1.20 3.57
CA GLU A 40 -19.47 0.18 3.06
C GLU A 40 -18.42 0.27 1.93
N CYS A 41 -17.30 -0.44 2.04
CA CYS A 41 -16.30 -0.52 0.97
C CYS A 41 -16.84 -1.20 -0.29
N LEU A 42 -17.60 -2.28 -0.14
CA LEU A 42 -18.23 -2.98 -1.27
C LEU A 42 -19.23 -2.07 -1.97
N TRP A 43 -20.11 -1.41 -1.22
CA TRP A 43 -21.08 -0.47 -1.76
C TRP A 43 -20.41 0.65 -2.57
N LYS A 44 -19.41 1.32 -1.99
CA LYS A 44 -18.67 2.38 -2.69
C LYS A 44 -17.88 1.85 -3.89
N GLY A 45 -17.33 0.64 -3.79
CA GLY A 45 -16.66 -0.02 -4.90
C GLY A 45 -17.61 -0.24 -6.09
N THR A 46 -18.86 -0.65 -5.82
CA THR A 46 -19.90 -0.81 -6.84
C THR A 46 -20.30 0.53 -7.47
N GLU A 47 -20.43 1.59 -6.68
CA GLU A 47 -20.72 2.94 -7.19
C GLU A 47 -19.63 3.42 -8.17
N LEU A 48 -18.36 3.26 -7.78
CA LEU A 48 -17.22 3.62 -8.62
C LEU A 48 -17.13 2.75 -9.88
N ALA A 49 -17.38 1.44 -9.77
CA ALA A 49 -17.37 0.53 -10.91
C ALA A 49 -18.44 0.90 -11.94
N HIS A 50 -19.65 1.27 -11.49
CA HIS A 50 -20.68 1.80 -12.38
C HIS A 50 -20.22 3.08 -13.08
N GLY A 51 -19.66 4.05 -12.33
CA GLY A 51 -19.18 5.29 -12.94
C GLY A 51 -18.06 5.08 -13.99
N VAL A 52 -17.15 4.12 -13.75
CA VAL A 52 -16.13 3.74 -14.74
C VAL A 52 -16.77 3.06 -15.95
N ALA A 53 -17.73 2.16 -15.73
CA ALA A 53 -18.44 1.47 -16.81
C ALA A 53 -19.21 2.47 -17.69
N ASP A 54 -19.95 3.40 -17.09
CA ASP A 54 -20.70 4.45 -17.82
C ASP A 54 -19.76 5.31 -18.68
N ALA A 55 -18.60 5.69 -18.13
CA ALA A 55 -17.60 6.46 -18.87
C ALA A 55 -16.98 5.66 -20.03
N LEU A 56 -16.75 4.35 -19.86
CA LEU A 56 -16.21 3.48 -20.89
C LEU A 56 -17.23 3.19 -22.00
N PHE A 57 -18.49 2.93 -21.65
CA PHE A 57 -19.56 2.63 -22.61
C PHE A 57 -20.11 3.86 -23.33
N ALA A 58 -19.83 5.06 -22.83
CA ALA A 58 -20.06 6.30 -23.56
C ALA A 58 -19.10 6.50 -24.75
N VAL A 59 -17.96 5.78 -24.78
CA VAL A 59 -17.01 5.80 -25.90
C VAL A 59 -17.50 4.86 -26.99
N SER A 60 -17.48 5.33 -28.25
CA SER A 60 -17.90 4.52 -29.39
C SER A 60 -16.98 3.30 -29.57
N PRO A 61 -17.53 2.07 -29.55
CA PRO A 61 -16.75 0.89 -29.87
C PRO A 61 -16.45 0.80 -31.37
N THR A 62 -15.28 0.28 -31.71
CA THR A 62 -14.89 -0.13 -33.07
C THR A 62 -15.29 -1.59 -33.26
N GLU A 63 -15.98 -1.93 -34.35
CA GLU A 63 -16.27 -3.31 -34.72
C GLU A 63 -15.04 -3.95 -35.35
N ASP A 64 -14.33 -4.79 -34.58
CA ASP A 64 -13.22 -5.61 -35.05
C ASP A 64 -13.63 -7.09 -35.10
N LEU A 65 -12.79 -7.94 -35.72
CA LEU A 65 -13.04 -9.39 -35.84
C LEU A 65 -13.13 -10.10 -34.47
N ASP A 66 -12.52 -9.53 -33.43
CA ASP A 66 -12.57 -10.01 -32.04
C ASP A 66 -13.76 -9.44 -31.24
N GLY A 67 -14.64 -8.66 -31.89
CA GLY A 67 -15.78 -8.00 -31.26
C GLY A 67 -15.58 -6.49 -31.08
N PRO A 68 -16.51 -5.82 -30.36
CA PRO A 68 -16.45 -4.39 -30.15
C PRO A 68 -15.29 -4.00 -29.22
N ILE A 69 -14.29 -3.28 -29.76
CA ILE A 69 -13.12 -2.80 -29.03
C ILE A 69 -13.25 -1.29 -28.79
N VAL A 70 -13.00 -0.85 -27.56
CA VAL A 70 -13.02 0.56 -27.19
C VAL A 70 -11.60 1.11 -27.16
N HIS A 71 -11.33 2.18 -27.91
CA HIS A 71 -10.03 2.86 -27.88
C HIS A 71 -9.94 3.83 -26.70
N LEU A 72 -9.11 3.49 -25.72
CA LEU A 72 -8.92 4.31 -24.52
C LEU A 72 -8.02 5.52 -24.79
N PRO A 73 -8.28 6.67 -24.14
CA PRO A 73 -7.39 7.82 -24.20
C PRO A 73 -6.05 7.49 -23.52
N PRO A 74 -4.96 8.20 -23.88
CA PRO A 74 -3.67 8.03 -23.22
C PRO A 74 -3.78 8.24 -21.71
N PRO A 75 -3.10 7.42 -20.89
CA PRO A 75 -3.17 7.53 -19.43
C PRO A 75 -2.65 8.89 -18.95
N ALA A 76 -3.49 9.62 -18.20
CA ALA A 76 -3.17 10.97 -17.71
C ALA A 76 -2.13 10.96 -16.57
N VAL A 77 -2.11 9.90 -15.75
CA VAL A 77 -1.20 9.78 -14.61
C VAL A 77 0.17 9.30 -15.08
N ARG A 78 1.19 10.13 -14.86
CA ARG A 78 2.59 9.77 -15.13
C ARG A 78 3.09 8.82 -14.05
N LEU A 79 3.36 7.58 -14.44
CA LEU A 79 3.95 6.57 -13.54
C LEU A 79 5.47 6.49 -13.75
N PRO A 80 6.27 6.27 -12.68
CA PRO A 80 7.69 6.03 -12.79
C PRO A 80 7.94 4.78 -13.65
N ARG A 81 8.89 4.86 -14.58
CA ARG A 81 9.31 3.70 -15.35
C ARG A 81 10.23 2.82 -14.52
N GLU A 82 10.09 1.50 -14.67
CA GLU A 82 11.04 0.54 -14.08
C GLU A 82 12.44 0.66 -14.71
N LYS A 83 12.49 0.86 -16.04
CA LYS A 83 13.72 0.97 -16.82
C LYS A 83 13.83 2.34 -17.48
N HIS A 84 15.05 2.86 -17.53
CA HIS A 84 15.35 4.02 -18.36
C HIS A 84 14.90 3.76 -19.79
N LEU A 85 14.36 4.80 -20.43
CA LEU A 85 14.09 4.74 -21.86
C LEU A 85 15.41 4.39 -22.53
N GLY A 86 15.44 3.23 -23.21
CA GLY A 86 16.62 2.77 -23.90
C GLY A 86 17.06 3.88 -24.84
N ALA A 87 18.20 4.48 -24.56
CA ALA A 87 18.78 5.47 -25.45
C ALA A 87 19.02 4.73 -26.77
N GLY A 88 18.30 5.13 -27.81
CA GLY A 88 18.53 4.71 -29.20
C GLY A 88 19.87 5.19 -29.75
N THR A 89 20.90 5.29 -28.91
CA THR A 89 22.27 5.56 -29.33
C THR A 89 23.01 4.24 -29.33
N SER A 90 23.26 3.75 -30.53
CA SER A 90 24.45 2.97 -30.85
C SER A 90 25.67 3.60 -30.15
N LEU A 91 26.04 3.10 -28.98
CA LEU A 91 27.33 3.39 -28.38
C LEU A 91 27.93 2.06 -27.95
N PRO A 92 28.85 1.48 -28.74
CA PRO A 92 29.73 0.44 -28.26
C PRO A 92 30.75 1.12 -27.33
N GLY A 93 30.29 1.48 -26.13
CA GLY A 93 31.05 2.24 -25.13
C GLY A 93 30.88 1.71 -23.72
N LEU A 94 30.26 0.54 -23.55
CA LEU A 94 30.20 -0.19 -22.28
C LEU A 94 31.51 -0.98 -22.06
N VAL A 95 32.65 -0.33 -22.27
CA VAL A 95 33.97 -0.80 -21.86
C VAL A 95 34.44 0.19 -20.82
N ALA A 96 34.56 -0.29 -19.58
CA ALA A 96 34.96 0.39 -18.34
C ALA A 96 33.79 0.65 -17.36
N ALA A 97 34.03 0.25 -16.10
CA ALA A 97 33.18 0.40 -14.92
C ALA A 97 32.13 -0.70 -14.62
N LYS A 98 32.54 -1.98 -14.63
CA LYS A 98 32.08 -2.94 -13.61
C LYS A 98 33.10 -4.08 -13.40
N VAL A 99 34.32 -3.71 -13.00
CA VAL A 99 35.21 -4.62 -12.28
C VAL A 99 34.93 -4.37 -10.79
N GLY A 100 34.52 -5.40 -10.04
CA GLY A 100 34.49 -5.37 -8.58
C GLY A 100 33.13 -5.08 -7.94
N ALA A 101 32.24 -6.07 -7.92
CA ALA A 101 31.30 -6.26 -6.83
C ALA A 101 30.86 -7.73 -6.84
N ASP A 102 31.75 -8.59 -6.39
CA ASP A 102 31.38 -9.91 -5.87
C ASP A 102 30.62 -9.67 -4.57
N VAL A 103 29.28 -9.74 -4.64
CA VAL A 103 28.44 -9.84 -3.45
C VAL A 103 28.14 -11.31 -3.31
N THR A 104 29.03 -11.99 -2.60
CA THR A 104 28.77 -13.33 -2.09
C THR A 104 27.53 -13.27 -1.21
N LEU A 105 26.43 -13.82 -1.74
CA LEU A 105 25.29 -14.22 -0.94
C LEU A 105 25.74 -15.42 -0.10
N THR A 106 26.40 -15.15 1.03
CA THR A 106 26.45 -16.12 2.13
C THR A 106 25.08 -16.15 2.79
N ASP A 107 24.24 -16.98 2.18
CA ASP A 107 23.41 -17.96 2.84
C ASP A 107 23.45 -17.92 4.38
N ILE A 108 22.33 -17.48 4.95
CA ILE A 108 22.02 -17.44 6.38
C ILE A 108 21.94 -18.87 6.99
N ALA A 109 22.24 -19.93 6.23
CA ALA A 109 22.29 -21.30 6.72
C ALA A 109 23.40 -21.62 7.74
N GLN A 110 24.37 -20.73 8.00
CA GLN A 110 25.49 -21.04 8.92
C GLN A 110 25.25 -20.67 10.39
N THR A 111 24.18 -19.93 10.72
CA THR A 111 23.93 -19.49 12.12
C THR A 111 23.04 -20.44 12.93
N LEU A 112 22.45 -21.48 12.30
CA LEU A 112 21.58 -22.45 12.99
C LEU A 112 22.23 -23.82 13.26
N LEU A 113 23.53 -23.97 13.05
CA LEU A 113 24.25 -25.24 13.33
C LEU A 113 25.20 -25.17 14.53
N PHE A 114 25.14 -24.11 15.34
CA PHE A 114 26.02 -23.91 16.51
C PHE A 114 25.32 -23.44 17.81
N LEU A 115 23.99 -23.57 17.91
CA LEU A 115 23.21 -23.27 19.12
C LEU A 115 22.15 -24.33 19.39
#